data_AF-A0AAJ6NYD8-F1
#
_entry.id   AF-A0AAJ6NYD8-F1
#
_cell.length_a   1.000
_cell.length_b   1.000
_cell.length_c   1.000
_cell.angle_alpha   90.00
_cell.angle_beta   90.00
_cell.angle_gamma   90.00
#
_symmetry.space_group_name_H-M   'P 1'
#
loop_
_entity.id
_entity.type
_entity.pdbx_description
1 polymer ?
#
loop_
_entity_poly.entity_id
_entity_poly.type
_entity_poly.pdbx_seq_one_letter_code
_entity_poly.pdbx_strand_id
1 'polypeptide(L)'
;MQLEESLSELENNTGTFPRLALERAIEEREAITPILLSTLENWSNNLEELLGKDDYILHIYSLYLLAQFREPLAYPIFIKFFSAPGEIALDVTGDVVTEDLSRIMASVSQGNIEPIKQLIENPKQKTVIAHKYSYIFAGIETLNSYKSKSRVNVSLSESC
;
A
#
# COMPACT_ATOMS: atom_id res chain seq x y z
N MET A 1 -23.74 5.68 18.71
CA MET A 1 -23.46 6.17 17.35
C MET A 1 -23.82 5.07 16.35
N GLN A 2 -24.48 5.45 15.26
CA GLN A 2 -24.83 4.52 14.17
C GLN A 2 -23.64 4.33 13.21
N LEU A 3 -23.66 3.29 12.37
CA LEU A 3 -22.55 3.02 11.44
C LEU A 3 -22.44 4.11 10.37
N GLU A 4 -23.58 4.59 9.89
CA GLU A 4 -23.70 5.65 8.89
C GLU A 4 -23.15 6.98 9.41
N GLU A 5 -23.43 7.28 10.68
CA GLU A 5 -22.88 8.44 11.39
C GLU A 5 -21.36 8.32 11.53
N SER A 6 -20.86 7.12 11.86
CA SER A 6 -19.42 6.84 11.93
C SER A 6 -18.74 7.03 10.57
N LEU A 7 -19.36 6.54 9.49
CA LEU A 7 -18.82 6.70 8.13
C LEU A 7 -18.75 8.17 7.72
N SER A 8 -19.77 8.97 8.07
CA SER A 8 -19.76 10.41 7.80
C SER A 8 -18.62 11.13 8.54
N GLU A 9 -18.33 10.75 9.79
CA GLU A 9 -17.19 11.29 10.55
C GLU A 9 -15.83 10.86 10.00
N LEU A 10 -15.75 9.70 9.36
CA LEU A 10 -14.53 9.21 8.71
C LEU A 10 -14.36 9.76 7.29
N GLU A 11 -15.40 10.36 6.71
CA GLU A 11 -15.40 10.77 5.31
C GLU A 11 -14.47 11.96 5.06
N ASN A 12 -14.61 12.98 5.91
CA ASN A 12 -13.89 14.24 5.77
C ASN A 12 -13.04 14.56 7.00
N ASN A 13 -11.89 15.16 6.76
CA ASN A 13 -10.98 15.64 7.80
C ASN A 13 -11.60 16.86 8.48
N THR A 14 -12.07 16.67 9.70
CA THR A 14 -12.63 17.75 10.54
C THR A 14 -11.56 18.45 11.39
N GLY A 15 -10.28 18.08 11.24
CA GLY A 15 -9.19 18.53 12.12
C GLY A 15 -9.18 17.89 13.51
N THR A 16 -10.15 17.01 13.79
CA THR A 16 -10.23 16.24 15.05
C THR A 16 -10.13 14.75 14.75
N PHE A 17 -9.43 14.01 15.61
CA PHE A 17 -9.28 12.57 15.44
C PHE A 17 -10.61 11.87 15.81
N PRO A 18 -11.28 11.18 14.86
CA PRO A 18 -12.62 10.62 15.03
C PRO A 18 -12.57 9.28 15.76
N ARG A 19 -12.11 9.30 17.01
CA ARG A 19 -11.84 8.09 17.80
C ARG A 19 -13.05 7.17 17.93
N LEU A 20 -14.21 7.73 18.27
CA LEU A 20 -15.43 6.93 18.45
C LEU A 20 -15.86 6.29 17.14
N ALA A 21 -15.71 6.99 16.01
CA ALA A 21 -16.09 6.48 14.70
C ALA A 21 -15.20 5.31 14.28
N LEU A 22 -13.90 5.40 14.58
CA LEU A 22 -12.95 4.30 14.38
C LEU A 22 -13.24 3.10 15.27
N GLU A 23 -13.48 3.32 16.57
CA GLU A 23 -13.85 2.24 17.51
C GLU A 23 -15.10 1.52 16.99
N ARG A 24 -16.12 2.27 16.56
CA ARG A 24 -17.36 1.70 16.00
C ARG A 24 -17.13 0.96 14.68
N ALA A 25 -16.32 1.51 13.78
CA ALA A 25 -15.94 0.86 12.53
C ALA A 25 -15.24 -0.49 12.76
N ILE A 26 -14.40 -0.57 13.79
CA ILE A 26 -13.71 -1.81 14.16
C ILE A 26 -14.68 -2.83 14.76
N GLU A 27 -15.63 -2.40 15.60
CA GLU A 27 -16.68 -3.27 16.15
C GLU A 27 -17.57 -3.86 15.05
N GLU A 28 -17.94 -3.05 14.06
CA GLU A 28 -18.82 -3.41 12.94
C GLU A 28 -18.04 -3.86 11.70
N ARG A 29 -16.91 -4.57 11.91
CA ARG A 29 -15.98 -5.00 10.86
C ARG A 29 -16.69 -5.61 9.64
N GLU A 30 -17.61 -6.54 9.86
CA GLU A 30 -18.29 -7.27 8.78
C GLU A 30 -19.13 -6.35 7.89
N ALA A 31 -19.81 -5.37 8.49
CA ALA A 31 -20.66 -4.43 7.78
C ALA A 31 -19.83 -3.35 7.05
N ILE A 32 -18.73 -2.88 7.65
CA ILE A 32 -17.95 -1.78 7.07
C ILE A 32 -16.98 -2.24 5.99
N THR A 33 -16.45 -3.46 6.08
CA THR A 33 -15.46 -3.99 5.12
C THR A 33 -15.86 -3.83 3.65
N PRO A 34 -17.07 -4.22 3.19
CA PRO A 34 -17.46 -4.04 1.79
C PRO A 34 -17.52 -2.56 1.37
N ILE A 35 -17.85 -1.65 2.29
CA ILE A 35 -17.89 -0.21 2.03
C ILE A 35 -16.47 0.33 1.82
N LEU A 36 -15.52 -0.04 2.68
CA LEU A 36 -14.11 0.37 2.55
C LEU A 36 -13.47 -0.17 1.26
N LEU A 37 -13.76 -1.42 0.90
CA LEU A 37 -13.30 -2.02 -0.36
C LEU A 37 -13.86 -1.25 -1.56
N SER A 38 -15.17 -0.96 -1.56
CA SER A 38 -15.81 -0.20 -2.64
C SER A 38 -15.26 1.23 -2.74
N THR A 39 -14.99 1.88 -1.61
CA THR A 39 -14.39 3.22 -1.59
C THR A 39 -13.03 3.23 -2.28
N LEU A 40 -12.15 2.29 -1.92
CA LEU A 40 -10.82 2.21 -2.54
C LEU A 40 -10.87 1.77 -4.01
N GLU A 41 -11.78 0.86 -4.37
CA GLU A 41 -11.97 0.47 -5.76
C GLU A 41 -12.42 1.67 -6.61
N ASN A 42 -13.39 2.46 -6.12
CA ASN A 42 -13.85 3.66 -6.80
C ASN A 42 -12.72 4.68 -6.99
N TRP A 43 -11.94 4.94 -5.94
CA TRP A 43 -10.83 5.89 -6.03
C TRP A 43 -9.65 5.41 -6.85
N SER A 44 -9.39 4.10 -6.88
CA SER A 44 -8.36 3.52 -7.76
C SER A 44 -8.59 3.81 -9.25
N ASN A 45 -9.81 4.14 -9.64
CA ASN A 45 -10.18 4.52 -11.01
C ASN A 45 -10.23 6.05 -11.24
N ASN A 46 -10.16 6.87 -10.18
CA ASN A 46 -10.44 8.31 -10.24
C ASN A 46 -9.50 9.12 -9.32
N LEU A 47 -8.20 8.80 -9.31
CA LEU A 47 -7.24 9.44 -8.40
C LEU A 47 -7.05 10.93 -8.67
N GLU A 48 -7.22 11.38 -9.92
CA GLU A 48 -7.17 12.79 -10.30
C GLU A 48 -8.30 13.59 -9.66
N GLU A 49 -9.49 13.00 -9.52
CA GLU A 49 -10.60 13.62 -8.80
C GLU A 49 -10.35 13.63 -7.29
N LEU A 50 -9.79 12.54 -6.75
CA LEU A 50 -9.43 12.46 -5.33
C LEU A 50 -8.41 13.53 -4.93
N LEU A 51 -7.43 13.79 -5.81
CA LEU A 51 -6.41 14.81 -5.59
C LEU A 51 -7.00 16.21 -5.41
N GLY A 52 -8.15 16.50 -6.01
CA GLY A 52 -8.85 17.78 -5.84
C GLY A 52 -9.78 17.85 -4.62
N LYS A 53 -9.81 16.82 -3.76
CA LYS A 53 -10.69 16.73 -2.58
C LYS A 53 -9.87 16.87 -1.30
N ASP A 54 -9.43 18.09 -1.02
CA ASP A 54 -8.54 18.42 0.11
C ASP A 54 -9.06 17.94 1.48
N ASP A 55 -10.37 17.96 1.70
CA ASP A 55 -10.98 17.55 2.96
C ASP A 55 -11.28 16.05 3.03
N TYR A 56 -11.28 15.31 1.91
CA TYR A 56 -11.69 13.91 1.91
C TYR A 56 -10.56 13.00 2.41
N ILE A 57 -10.85 12.11 3.36
CA ILE A 57 -9.83 11.28 4.03
C ILE A 57 -10.22 9.81 4.20
N LEU A 58 -11.44 9.41 3.81
CA LEU A 58 -11.91 8.03 4.01
C LEU A 58 -11.02 6.98 3.37
N HIS A 59 -10.35 7.29 2.25
CA HIS A 59 -9.41 6.36 1.61
C HIS A 59 -8.23 6.04 2.53
N ILE A 60 -7.73 7.01 3.30
CA ILE A 60 -6.67 6.78 4.30
C ILE A 60 -7.16 5.83 5.39
N TYR A 61 -8.33 6.10 5.97
CA TYR A 61 -8.90 5.19 6.98
C TYR A 61 -9.19 3.80 6.40
N SER A 62 -9.64 3.73 5.15
CA SER A 62 -9.88 2.46 4.46
C SER A 62 -8.59 1.63 4.34
N LEU A 63 -7.46 2.25 3.98
CA LEU A 63 -6.16 1.57 3.93
C LEU A 63 -5.78 0.96 5.30
N TYR A 64 -5.87 1.75 6.37
CA TYR A 64 -5.50 1.30 7.72
C TYR A 64 -6.46 0.26 8.29
N LEU A 65 -7.78 0.45 8.16
CA LEU A 65 -8.79 -0.48 8.68
C LEU A 65 -8.72 -1.83 7.97
N LEU A 66 -8.65 -1.84 6.64
CA LEU A 66 -8.52 -3.09 5.88
C LEU A 66 -7.19 -3.81 6.20
N ALA A 67 -6.12 -3.05 6.41
CA ALA A 67 -4.84 -3.60 6.86
C ALA A 67 -4.92 -4.21 8.27
N GLN A 68 -5.61 -3.55 9.21
CA GLN A 68 -5.85 -4.04 10.56
C GLN A 68 -6.72 -5.31 10.55
N PHE A 69 -7.74 -5.35 9.69
CA PHE A 69 -8.62 -6.50 9.49
C PHE A 69 -7.90 -7.66 8.79
N ARG A 70 -6.77 -7.38 8.12
CA ARG A 70 -6.04 -8.32 7.26
C ARG A 70 -6.94 -8.85 6.15
N GLU A 71 -7.71 -7.96 5.54
CA GLU A 71 -8.70 -8.32 4.51
C GLU A 71 -7.99 -8.64 3.19
N PRO A 72 -7.97 -9.92 2.74
CA PRO A 72 -7.24 -10.29 1.54
C PRO A 72 -7.83 -9.73 0.24
N LEU A 73 -9.14 -9.46 0.20
CA LEU A 73 -9.77 -8.85 -0.97
C LEU A 73 -9.25 -7.43 -1.23
N ALA A 74 -8.66 -6.77 -0.23
CA ALA A 74 -8.06 -5.46 -0.37
C ALA A 74 -6.74 -5.49 -1.18
N TYR A 75 -6.04 -6.63 -1.20
CA TYR A 75 -4.72 -6.71 -1.84
C TYR A 75 -4.70 -6.34 -3.33
N PRO A 76 -5.55 -6.93 -4.21
CA PRO A 76 -5.59 -6.52 -5.61
C PRO A 76 -6.00 -5.05 -5.80
N ILE A 77 -6.86 -4.52 -4.92
CA ILE A 77 -7.30 -3.12 -4.97
C ILE A 77 -6.13 -2.20 -4.62
N PHE A 78 -5.34 -2.52 -3.58
CA PHE A 78 -4.17 -1.75 -3.20
C PHE A 78 -3.11 -1.78 -4.31
N ILE A 79 -2.87 -2.96 -4.90
CA ILE A 79 -1.97 -3.10 -6.05
C ILE A 79 -2.42 -2.14 -7.16
N LYS A 80 -3.70 -2.15 -7.55
CA LYS A 80 -4.22 -1.25 -8.57
C LYS A 80 -4.05 0.22 -8.20
N PHE A 81 -4.46 0.61 -6.99
CA PHE A 81 -4.38 1.98 -6.48
C PHE A 81 -2.95 2.53 -6.53
N PHE A 82 -1.97 1.77 -6.02
CA PHE A 82 -0.56 2.19 -6.00
C PHE A 82 0.19 1.88 -7.30
N SER A 83 -0.47 1.28 -8.29
CA SER A 83 0.05 1.10 -9.66
C SER A 83 -0.26 2.28 -10.58
N ALA A 84 -0.94 3.31 -10.07
CA ALA A 84 -1.19 4.52 -10.82
C ALA A 84 0.13 5.16 -11.30
N PRO A 85 0.14 5.72 -12.52
CA PRO A 85 1.35 6.31 -13.09
C PRO A 85 1.77 7.58 -12.35
N GLY A 86 3.07 7.77 -12.21
CA GLY A 86 3.65 8.95 -11.56
C GLY A 86 3.54 8.91 -10.04
N GLU A 87 3.32 10.08 -9.45
CA GLU A 87 3.31 10.29 -8.00
C GLU A 87 1.89 10.54 -7.44
N ILE A 88 0.84 10.46 -8.27
CA ILE A 88 -0.52 10.79 -7.84
C ILE A 88 -1.00 9.96 -6.65
N ALA A 89 -0.64 8.67 -6.59
CA ALA A 89 -0.97 7.82 -5.46
C ALA A 89 -0.24 8.26 -4.18
N LEU A 90 0.99 8.80 -4.30
CA LEU A 90 1.72 9.43 -3.20
C LEU A 90 1.05 10.74 -2.80
N ASP A 91 0.70 11.60 -3.76
CA ASP A 91 0.10 12.91 -3.50
C ASP A 91 -1.22 12.79 -2.72
N VAL A 92 -2.08 11.83 -3.07
CA VAL A 92 -3.37 11.64 -2.38
C VAL A 92 -3.26 10.88 -1.06
N THR A 93 -2.17 10.13 -0.82
CA THR A 93 -2.01 9.35 0.42
C THR A 93 -1.01 9.92 1.40
N GLY A 94 -0.24 10.92 0.99
CA GLY A 94 0.78 11.57 1.80
C GLY A 94 1.74 10.57 2.41
N ASP A 95 1.91 10.68 3.73
CA ASP A 95 2.91 9.92 4.48
C ASP A 95 2.63 8.40 4.54
N VAL A 96 1.42 7.95 4.20
CA VAL A 96 1.11 6.51 4.15
C VAL A 96 2.05 5.79 3.18
N VAL A 97 2.33 6.38 2.02
CA VAL A 97 3.24 5.78 1.03
C VAL A 97 4.68 5.74 1.52
N THR A 98 5.14 6.77 2.23
CA THR A 98 6.54 6.90 2.66
C THR A 98 6.82 6.09 3.93
N GLU A 99 5.86 5.98 4.85
CA GLU A 99 6.06 5.39 6.19
C GLU A 99 5.45 3.99 6.36
N ASP A 100 4.21 3.78 5.92
CA ASP A 100 3.40 2.61 6.34
C ASP A 100 3.08 1.61 5.23
N LEU A 101 3.20 2.00 3.96
CA LEU A 101 2.78 1.19 2.80
C LEU A 101 3.29 -0.25 2.85
N SER A 102 4.56 -0.46 3.22
CA SER A 102 5.15 -1.80 3.26
C SER A 102 4.47 -2.71 4.29
N ARG A 103 4.04 -2.17 5.42
CA ARG A 103 3.35 -2.91 6.49
C ARG A 103 1.89 -3.17 6.10
N ILE A 104 1.23 -2.17 5.53
CA ILE A 104 -0.14 -2.25 5.02
C ILE A 104 -0.24 -3.32 3.93
N MET A 105 0.64 -3.29 2.92
CA MET A 105 0.66 -4.29 1.84
C MET A 105 0.93 -5.69 2.38
N ALA A 106 1.87 -5.85 3.31
CA ALA A 106 2.18 -7.14 3.89
C ALA A 106 0.98 -7.75 4.63
N SER A 107 0.17 -6.95 5.34
CA SER A 107 -0.93 -7.47 6.15
C SER A 107 -2.09 -8.05 5.33
N VAL A 108 -2.29 -7.55 4.11
CA VAL A 108 -3.35 -8.01 3.19
C VAL A 108 -2.87 -9.01 2.13
N SER A 109 -1.54 -9.12 1.92
CA SER A 109 -0.96 -9.95 0.86
C SER A 109 -1.20 -11.46 0.98
N GLN A 110 -1.55 -11.95 2.17
CA GLN A 110 -1.50 -13.38 2.52
C GLN A 110 -0.15 -14.06 2.17
N GLY A 111 0.94 -13.30 2.14
CA GLY A 111 2.27 -13.79 1.76
C GLY A 111 2.52 -13.86 0.25
N ASN A 112 1.57 -13.46 -0.59
CA ASN A 112 1.75 -13.42 -2.05
C ASN A 112 2.49 -12.14 -2.48
N ILE A 113 3.77 -12.25 -2.80
CA ILE A 113 4.61 -11.13 -3.24
C ILE A 113 4.61 -10.90 -4.76
N GLU A 114 4.04 -11.81 -5.54
CA GLU A 114 4.18 -11.81 -7.00
C GLU A 114 3.68 -10.52 -7.68
N PRO A 115 2.52 -9.94 -7.31
CA PRO A 115 2.06 -8.70 -7.92
C PRO A 115 3.03 -7.53 -7.71
N ILE A 116 3.63 -7.42 -6.52
CA ILE A 116 4.62 -6.38 -6.22
C ILE A 116 5.88 -6.59 -7.06
N LYS A 117 6.34 -7.84 -7.17
CA LYS A 117 7.51 -8.19 -7.97
C LYS A 117 7.30 -7.83 -9.45
N GLN A 118 6.14 -8.16 -10.03
CA GLN A 118 5.81 -7.82 -11.41
C GLN A 118 5.82 -6.31 -11.66
N LEU A 119 5.37 -5.51 -10.70
CA LEU A 119 5.42 -4.04 -10.80
C LEU A 119 6.85 -3.51 -10.80
N ILE A 120 7.72 -4.05 -9.94
CA ILE A 120 9.12 -3.65 -9.85
C ILE A 120 9.89 -4.05 -11.12
N GLU A 121 9.61 -5.25 -11.65
CA GLU A 121 10.26 -5.78 -12.85
C GLU A 121 9.78 -5.13 -14.15
N ASN A 122 8.73 -4.30 -14.13
CA ASN A 122 8.23 -3.60 -15.31
C ASN A 122 8.88 -2.21 -15.46
N PRO A 123 9.95 -2.05 -16.26
CA PRO A 123 10.67 -0.78 -16.39
C PRO A 123 9.85 0.34 -17.02
N LYS A 124 8.72 0.02 -17.65
CA LYS A 124 7.81 1.01 -18.25
C LYS A 124 6.84 1.60 -17.23
N GLN A 125 6.66 0.95 -16.09
CA GLN A 125 5.68 1.31 -15.09
C GLN A 125 6.33 2.15 -13.98
N LYS A 126 6.27 3.47 -14.15
CA LYS A 126 6.75 4.42 -13.15
C LYS A 126 5.66 4.66 -12.10
N THR A 127 5.71 3.89 -11.03
CA THR A 127 4.74 3.96 -9.92
C THR A 127 5.47 4.18 -8.61
N VAL A 128 4.74 4.59 -7.59
CA VAL A 128 5.27 4.77 -6.24
C VAL A 128 5.87 3.46 -5.67
N ILE A 129 5.27 2.31 -6.02
CA ILE A 129 5.82 0.99 -5.68
C ILE A 129 7.15 0.76 -6.40
N ALA A 130 7.19 0.92 -7.73
CA ALA A 130 8.42 0.68 -8.48
C ALA A 130 9.56 1.61 -8.02
N HIS A 131 9.25 2.90 -7.78
CA HIS A 131 10.22 3.88 -7.30
C HIS A 131 10.78 3.54 -5.91
N LYS A 132 9.90 3.27 -4.93
CA LYS A 132 10.32 3.00 -3.55
C LYS A 132 11.08 1.68 -3.41
N TYR A 133 10.66 0.64 -4.12
CA TYR A 133 11.24 -0.70 -4.01
C TYR A 133 12.40 -0.95 -4.98
N SER A 134 12.61 -0.10 -5.98
CA SER A 134 13.78 -0.12 -6.88
C SER A 134 15.10 -0.14 -6.11
N TYR A 135 15.23 0.72 -5.09
CA TYR A 135 16.46 0.82 -4.29
C TYR A 135 16.74 -0.44 -3.47
N ILE A 136 15.68 -1.12 -3.01
CA ILE A 136 15.80 -2.37 -2.24
C ILE A 136 16.25 -3.51 -3.17
N PHE A 137 15.67 -3.61 -4.38
CA PHE A 137 16.00 -4.67 -5.32
C PHE A 137 17.40 -4.50 -5.91
N ALA A 138 17.80 -3.28 -6.28
CA ALA A 138 19.16 -2.98 -6.73
C ALA A 138 20.21 -3.31 -5.66
N GLY A 139 19.89 -3.09 -4.38
CA GLY A 139 20.73 -3.50 -3.25
C GLY A 139 20.87 -5.03 -3.14
N ILE A 140 19.77 -5.78 -3.28
CA ILE A 140 19.77 -7.25 -3.25
C ILE A 140 20.55 -7.84 -4.44
N GLU A 141 20.36 -7.33 -5.65
CA GLU A 141 21.11 -7.77 -6.84
C GLU A 141 22.60 -7.46 -6.71
N THR A 142 22.96 -6.28 -6.20
CA THR A 142 24.35 -5.90 -5.94
C THR A 142 24.98 -6.83 -4.89
N LEU A 143 24.27 -7.14 -3.81
CA LEU A 143 24.73 -8.08 -2.78
C LEU A 143 24.84 -9.53 -3.30
N ASN A 144 23.91 -9.97 -4.15
CA ASN A 144 23.95 -11.30 -4.77
C ASN A 144 25.09 -11.41 -5.81
N SER A 145 25.34 -10.35 -6.58
CA SER A 145 26.49 -10.23 -7.48
C SER A 145 27.83 -10.23 -6.72
N TYR A 146 27.88 -9.60 -5.55
CA TYR A 146 29.04 -9.68 -4.65
C TYR A 146 29.25 -11.09 -4.09
N LYS A 147 28.18 -11.76 -3.63
CA LYS A 147 28.24 -13.14 -3.11
C LYS A 147 28.58 -14.17 -4.19
N SER A 148 28.20 -13.95 -5.45
CA SER A 148 28.58 -14.83 -6.55
C SER A 148 30.06 -14.65 -6.93
N LYS A 149 30.56 -13.40 -6.98
CA LYS A 149 31.99 -13.11 -7.20
C LYS A 149 32.88 -13.62 -6.06
N SER A 150 32.45 -13.52 -4.81
CA SER A 150 33.23 -14.04 -3.68
C SER A 150 33.28 -15.57 -3.65
N ARG A 151 32.23 -16.29 -4.09
CA ARG A 151 32.27 -17.76 -4.24
C ARG A 151 33.24 -18.23 -5.32
N VAL A 152 33.36 -17.50 -6.44
CA VAL A 152 34.32 -17.83 -7.52
C VAL A 152 35.77 -17.60 -7.08
N ASN A 153 36.03 -16.61 -6.22
CA ASN A 153 37.38 -16.34 -5.70
C ASN A 153 37.86 -17.33 -4.63
N VAL A 154 36.96 -18.05 -3.94
CA VAL A 154 37.36 -19.08 -2.94
C VAL A 154 37.80 -20.39 -3.63
N SER A 155 37.33 -20.65 -4.85
CA SER A 155 37.70 -21.85 -5.62
C SER A 155 39.04 -21.77 -6.37
N LEU A 156 39.74 -20.62 -6.35
CA LEU A 156 41.02 -20.42 -7.04
C LEU A 156 42.25 -20.41 -6.10
N SER A 157 42.06 -20.68 -4.80
CA SER A 157 43.15 -20.71 -3.80
C SER A 157 43.50 -22.10 -3.26
N GLU A 158 42.90 -23.18 -3.76
CA GLU A 158 43.21 -24.57 -3.34
C GLU A 158 43.96 -25.36 -4.43
N SER A 159 44.84 -24.68 -5.18
CA SER A 159 45.76 -25.32 -6.13
C SER A 159 47.17 -24.76 -5.94
N CYS A 160 47.79 -25.13 -4.82
CA CYS A 160 49.24 -25.16 -4.62
C CYS A 160 49.58 -26.39 -3.78
#